data_AF-A0A8C6VA37-F1
#
_entry.id   AF-A0A8C6VA37-F1
#
_cell.length_a   1.000
_cell.length_b   1.000
_cell.length_c   1.000
_cell.angle_alpha   90.00
_cell.angle_beta   90.00
_cell.angle_gamma   90.00
#
_symmetry.space_group_name_H-M   'P 1'
#
loop_
_entity.id
_entity.type
_entity.pdbx_description
1 polymer ?
#
loop_
_entity_poly.entity_id
_entity_poly.type
_entity_poly.pdbx_seq_one_letter_code
_entity_poly.pdbx_strand_id
1 'polypeptide(L)'
;YSILLTAFLDFFLSVATDSKIDVGQIRRFVVRAACKTRLAAGKEYLLMGRTETQSSLQGPQYLLDKNSWIEELPDPRRCKATQYRNTCSHLESFTTSFGINGCRI
;
A
#
# COMPACT_ATOMS: atom_id res chain seq x y z
N TYR A 1 13.06 16.12 -9.62
CA TYR A 1 13.29 16.08 -8.16
C TYR A 1 12.27 15.14 -7.52
N SER A 2 12.64 13.88 -7.35
CA SER A 2 11.78 12.85 -6.78
C SER A 2 12.54 12.09 -5.70
N ILE A 3 11.83 11.62 -4.67
CA ILE A 3 12.34 10.82 -3.57
C ILE A 3 11.98 9.36 -3.87
N LEU A 4 12.96 8.47 -3.73
CA LEU A 4 12.75 7.03 -3.83
C LEU A 4 12.56 6.46 -2.43
N LEU A 5 11.43 5.81 -2.19
CA LEU A 5 11.13 5.06 -0.98
C LEU A 5 11.19 3.57 -1.29
N THR A 6 11.73 2.80 -0.37
CA THR A 6 11.72 1.34 -0.42
C THR A 6 10.86 0.81 0.72
N ALA A 7 9.90 -0.04 0.41
CA ALA A 7 9.06 -0.70 1.40
C ALA A 7 9.05 -2.21 1.17
N PHE A 8 8.94 -2.95 2.26
CA PHE A 8 8.72 -4.40 2.22
C PHE A 8 7.23 -4.67 2.00
N LEU A 9 6.91 -5.61 1.12
CA LEU A 9 5.52 -5.93 0.77
C LEU A 9 4.99 -7.04 1.67
N ASP A 10 4.27 -6.69 2.72
CA ASP A 10 3.66 -7.66 3.66
C ASP A 10 2.39 -8.31 3.10
N PHE A 11 1.63 -7.56 2.29
CA PHE A 11 0.40 -8.03 1.66
C PHE A 11 0.18 -7.33 0.33
N PHE A 12 -0.47 -8.03 -0.63
CA PHE A 12 -0.72 -7.51 -1.96
C PHE A 12 -2.20 -7.58 -2.33
N LEU A 13 -2.73 -6.45 -2.79
CA LEU A 13 -4.11 -6.26 -3.24
C LEU A 13 -4.06 -5.68 -4.65
N SER A 14 -4.61 -6.38 -5.64
CA SER A 14 -4.68 -5.85 -7.01
C SER A 14 -5.98 -6.16 -7.71
N VAL A 15 -6.48 -5.18 -8.44
CA VAL A 15 -7.60 -5.32 -9.39
C VAL A 15 -7.10 -5.76 -10.77
N ALA A 16 -5.84 -5.45 -11.11
CA ALA A 16 -5.20 -5.84 -12.37
C ALA A 16 -4.20 -6.96 -12.11
N THR A 17 -4.31 -8.05 -12.86
CA THR A 17 -3.44 -9.22 -12.82
C THR A 17 -2.01 -8.87 -13.25
N ASP A 18 -1.22 -8.31 -12.34
CA ASP A 18 0.24 -8.29 -12.49
C ASP A 18 0.79 -9.56 -11.86
N SER A 19 0.94 -10.60 -12.68
CA SER A 19 1.34 -11.96 -12.30
C SER A 19 2.79 -12.10 -11.82
N LYS A 20 3.47 -10.97 -11.52
CA LYS A 20 4.88 -10.89 -11.10
C LYS A 20 5.08 -10.26 -9.72
N ILE A 21 4.03 -10.09 -8.93
CA ILE A 21 4.12 -9.51 -7.58
C ILE A 21 3.87 -10.60 -6.56
N ASP A 22 4.87 -10.79 -5.68
CA ASP A 22 4.80 -11.74 -4.58
C ASP A 22 5.06 -11.05 -3.25
N VAL A 23 4.47 -11.60 -2.19
CA VAL A 23 4.66 -11.15 -0.81
C VAL A 23 6.12 -11.39 -0.41
N GLY A 24 6.69 -10.48 0.38
CA GLY A 24 8.07 -10.56 0.84
C GLY A 24 9.10 -9.91 -0.09
N GLN A 25 8.65 -9.25 -1.17
CA GLN A 25 9.52 -8.49 -2.07
C GLN A 25 9.67 -7.04 -1.60
N ILE A 26 10.86 -6.47 -1.83
CA ILE A 26 11.08 -5.03 -1.63
C ILE A 26 10.63 -4.28 -2.88
N ARG A 27 9.73 -3.31 -2.69
CA ARG A 27 9.19 -2.48 -3.76
C ARG A 27 9.61 -1.03 -3.61
N ARG A 28 9.68 -0.37 -4.77
CA ARG A 28 10.12 1.02 -4.89
C ARG A 28 8.94 1.92 -5.20
N PHE A 29 8.78 2.93 -4.36
CA PHE A 29 7.77 3.96 -4.47
C PHE A 29 8.45 5.29 -4.76
N VAL A 30 7.92 6.04 -5.71
CA VAL A 30 8.41 7.37 -6.06
C VAL A 30 7.45 8.40 -5.53
N VAL A 31 7.99 9.37 -4.81
CA VAL A 31 7.25 10.54 -4.34
C VAL A 31 7.89 11.78 -4.95
N ARG A 32 7.10 12.77 -5.36
CA ARG A 32 7.66 14.08 -5.76
C ARG A 32 8.21 14.78 -4.52
N ALA A 33 9.44 15.28 -4.57
CA ALA A 33 10.08 15.93 -3.41
C ALA A 33 9.31 17.17 -2.90
N ALA A 34 8.51 17.80 -3.78
CA ALA A 34 7.64 18.92 -3.41
C ALA A 34 6.42 18.50 -2.55
N CYS A 35 6.06 17.21 -2.53
CA CYS A 35 4.95 16.70 -1.74
C CYS A 35 5.40 16.43 -0.31
N LYS A 36 4.68 16.99 0.67
CA LYS A 36 4.87 16.67 2.09
C LYS A 36 4.19 15.34 2.42
N THR A 37 4.78 14.22 2.04
CA THR A 37 4.31 12.90 2.51
C THR A 37 4.90 12.63 3.90
N ARG A 38 4.04 12.25 4.85
CA ARG A 38 4.43 11.91 6.22
C ARG A 38 4.45 10.40 6.41
N LEU A 39 5.34 9.73 5.69
CA LEU A 39 5.58 8.30 5.87
C LEU A 39 6.70 8.14 6.91
N ALA A 40 6.42 7.44 8.00
CA ALA A 40 7.39 7.15 9.04
C ALA A 40 8.04 5.78 8.78
N ALA A 41 9.36 5.69 8.99
CA ALA A 41 10.05 4.42 8.90
C ALA A 41 9.57 3.45 10.00
N GLY A 42 9.45 2.16 9.66
CA GLY A 42 9.03 1.11 10.60
C GLY A 42 7.52 1.08 10.91
N LYS A 43 6.71 1.80 10.13
CA LYS A 43 5.24 1.73 10.18
C LYS A 43 4.73 0.98 8.97
N GLU A 44 3.59 0.30 9.16
CA GLU A 44 2.88 -0.40 8.11
C GLU A 44 1.84 0.55 7.48
N TYR A 45 1.73 0.53 6.16
CA TYR A 45 0.83 1.41 5.41
C TYR A 45 0.06 0.62 4.36
N LEU A 46 -1.23 0.93 4.23
CA LEU A 46 -2.02 0.58 3.06
C LEU A 46 -1.73 1.61 1.96
N LEU A 47 -1.08 1.14 0.89
CA LEU A 47 -0.78 1.93 -0.29
C LEU A 47 -1.61 1.38 -1.46
N MET A 48 -2.56 2.18 -1.97
CA MET A 48 -3.31 1.84 -3.17
C MET A 48 -3.14 2.94 -4.20
N GLY A 49 -2.85 2.57 -5.44
CA GLY A 49 -2.59 3.53 -6.49
C GLY A 49 -2.34 2.87 -7.83
N ARG A 50 -1.92 3.69 -8.78
CA ARG A 50 -1.60 3.26 -10.14
C ARG A 50 -0.12 2.87 -10.24
N THR A 51 0.15 1.76 -10.92
CA THR A 51 1.50 1.41 -11.33
C THR A 51 1.90 2.30 -12.51
N GLU A 52 3.11 2.84 -12.50
CA GLU A 52 3.66 3.46 -13.70
C GLU A 52 4.23 2.32 -14.58
N THR A 53 3.61 2.11 -15.74
CA THR A 53 3.97 1.03 -16.68
C THR A 53 5.29 1.23 -17.40
N GLN A 54 6.00 2.33 -17.13
CA GLN A 54 7.35 2.52 -17.66
C GLN A 54 8.28 1.55 -16.95
N SER A 55 8.48 0.41 -17.60
CA SER A 55 9.48 -0.61 -17.35
C SER A 55 10.81 0.05 -17.02
N SER A 56 11.04 0.30 -15.74
CA SER A 56 12.37 0.62 -15.28
C SER A 56 13.20 -0.65 -15.46
N LEU A 57 14.48 -0.51 -15.80
CA LEU A 57 15.44 -1.63 -15.88
C LEU A 57 15.48 -2.49 -14.60
N GLN A 58 14.82 -2.03 -13.52
CA GLN A 58 14.81 -2.60 -12.17
C GLN A 58 13.41 -3.08 -11.73
N GLY A 59 12.44 -3.17 -12.66
CA GLY A 59 11.10 -3.71 -12.40
C GLY A 59 9.98 -2.65 -12.29
N PRO A 60 8.75 -3.05 -11.93
CA PRO A 60 7.62 -2.13 -11.81
C PRO A 60 7.84 -1.14 -10.66
N GLN A 61 7.49 0.11 -10.91
CA GLN A 61 7.64 1.22 -9.98
C GLN A 61 6.28 1.88 -9.73
N TYR A 62 6.02 2.23 -8.47
CA TYR A 62 4.76 2.86 -8.07
C TYR A 62 4.96 4.34 -7.85
N LEU A 63 4.12 5.18 -8.47
CA LEU A 63 4.12 6.61 -8.24
C LEU A 63 3.07 6.94 -7.18
N LEU A 64 3.52 7.54 -6.09
CA LEU A 64 2.64 8.11 -5.07
C LEU A 64 2.35 9.56 -5.45
N ASP A 65 1.14 9.79 -5.95
CA ASP A 65 0.63 11.09 -6.38
C ASP A 65 -0.69 11.46 -5.68
N LYS A 66 -1.32 12.53 -6.15
CA LYS A 66 -2.59 13.03 -5.58
C LYS A 66 -3.76 12.04 -5.73
N ASN A 67 -3.64 11.05 -6.61
CA ASN A 67 -4.65 10.02 -6.86
C ASN A 67 -4.33 8.72 -6.09
N SER A 68 -3.26 8.70 -5.30
CA SER A 68 -2.85 7.55 -4.50
C SER A 68 -3.48 7.62 -3.11
N TRP A 69 -3.98 6.48 -2.64
CA TRP A 69 -4.46 6.30 -1.27
C TRP A 69 -3.31 5.83 -0.39
N ILE A 70 -3.07 6.53 0.71
CA ILE A 70 -2.01 6.24 1.68
C ILE A 70 -2.62 6.32 3.07
N GLU A 71 -2.64 5.20 3.79
CA GLU A 71 -3.22 5.13 5.13
C GLU A 71 -2.31 4.29 6.06
N GLU A 72 -2.02 4.79 7.26
CA GLU A 72 -1.24 4.04 8.25
C GLU A 72 -2.12 2.93 8.86
N LEU A 73 -1.61 1.70 8.86
CA LEU A 73 -2.32 0.60 9.49
C LEU A 73 -2.20 0.72 11.02
N PRO A 74 -3.28 0.42 11.76
CA PRO A 74 -3.23 0.42 13.22
C PRO A 74 -2.28 -0.68 13.69
N ASP A 75 -1.41 -0.35 14.65
CA ASP A 75 -0.57 -1.35 15.33
C ASP A 75 -1.46 -2.50 15.85
N PRO A 76 -1.12 -3.78 15.62
CA PRO A 76 -1.89 -4.92 16.10
C PRO A 76 -2.19 -4.88 17.61
N ARG A 77 -1.32 -4.24 18.41
CA ARG A 77 -1.52 -4.01 19.85
C ARG A 77 -2.69 -3.06 20.11
N ARG A 78 -2.90 -2.05 19.25
CA ARG A 78 -4.02 -1.11 19.35
C ARG A 78 -5.35 -1.80 19.03
N CYS A 79 -5.37 -2.78 18.13
CA CYS A 79 -6.58 -3.55 17.81
C CYS A 79 -7.14 -4.34 19.01
N LYS A 80 -6.35 -4.57 20.06
CA LYS A 80 -6.83 -5.18 21.32
C LYS A 80 -7.67 -4.21 22.17
N ALA A 81 -7.53 -2.90 21.97
CA ALA A 81 -8.29 -1.91 22.71
C ALA A 81 -9.70 -1.74 22.13
N THR A 82 -10.72 -1.68 22.99
CA THR A 82 -12.14 -1.56 22.60
C THR A 82 -12.39 -0.39 21.65
N GLN A 83 -11.67 0.72 21.83
CA GLN A 83 -11.78 1.93 20.99
C GLN A 83 -11.44 1.70 19.50
N TYR A 84 -10.57 0.74 19.18
CA TYR A 84 -10.14 0.45 17.79
C TYR A 84 -10.75 -0.82 17.22
N ARG A 85 -11.58 -1.53 17.99
CA ARG A 85 -12.12 -2.84 17.61
C ARG A 85 -12.88 -2.79 16.28
N ASN A 86 -13.76 -1.79 16.12
CA ASN A 86 -14.54 -1.65 14.89
C ASN A 86 -13.66 -1.26 13.71
N THR A 87 -12.70 -0.36 13.90
CA THR A 87 -11.77 0.09 12.86
C THR A 87 -10.92 -1.07 12.33
N CYS A 88 -10.33 -1.88 13.22
CA CYS A 88 -9.56 -3.06 12.80
C CYS A 88 -10.45 -4.10 12.12
N SER A 89 -11.67 -4.32 12.60
CA SER A 89 -12.62 -5.26 11.97
C SER A 89 -13.05 -4.81 10.57
N HIS A 90 -13.30 -3.50 10.37
CA HIS A 90 -13.64 -2.96 9.05
C HIS A 90 -12.46 -3.06 8.08
N LEU A 91 -11.25 -2.75 8.55
CA LEU A 91 -10.02 -2.88 7.77
C LEU A 91 -9.81 -4.33 7.32
N GLU A 92 -9.88 -5.28 8.25
CA GLU A 92 -9.72 -6.72 7.96
C GLU A 92 -10.79 -7.23 6.97
N SER A 93 -12.04 -6.78 7.16
CA SER A 93 -13.13 -7.10 6.25
C SER A 93 -12.89 -6.55 4.85
N PHE A 94 -12.39 -5.30 4.75
CA PHE A 94 -12.04 -4.67 3.49
C PHE A 94 -10.90 -5.40 2.79
N THR A 95 -9.77 -5.63 3.47
CA THR A 95 -8.59 -6.29 2.86
C THR A 95 -8.91 -7.70 2.40
N THR A 96 -9.69 -8.45 3.18
CA THR A 96 -10.12 -9.81 2.82
C THR A 96 -11.07 -9.80 1.64
N SER A 97 -12.13 -8.98 1.70
CA SER A 97 -13.14 -8.93 0.64
C SER A 97 -12.57 -8.40 -0.68
N PHE A 98 -11.77 -7.33 -0.62
CA PHE A 98 -11.17 -6.74 -1.81
C PHE A 98 -10.08 -7.63 -2.41
N GLY A 99 -9.29 -8.33 -1.58
CA GLY A 99 -8.27 -9.27 -2.06
C GLY A 99 -8.84 -10.48 -2.78
N ILE A 100 -10.02 -10.96 -2.35
CA ILE A 100 -10.67 -12.13 -2.96
C ILE A 100 -11.57 -11.73 -4.14
N ASN A 101 -12.40 -10.70 -3.95
CA ASN A 101 -13.47 -10.36 -4.89
C ASN A 101 -13.10 -9.24 -5.86
N GLY A 102 -12.02 -8.50 -5.60
CA GLY A 102 -11.67 -7.30 -6.35
C GLY A 102 -12.79 -6.25 -6.30
N CYS A 103 -12.92 -5.47 -7.38
CA CYS A 103 -14.03 -4.53 -7.55
C CYS A 103 -15.29 -5.26 -8.02
N ARG A 104 -16.39 -5.15 -7.27
CA ARG A 104 -17.73 -5.55 -7.73
C ARG A 104 -18.36 -4.35 -8.45
N ILE A 105 -18.74 -4.56 -9.71
CA ILE A 105 -19.51 -3.63 -10.55
C ILE A 105 -21.01 -3.75 -10.26
#